data_AF-A0A7C6HZN9-F1
#
_entry.id   AF-A0A7C6HZN9-F1
#
_cell.length_a   1.000
_cell.length_b   1.000
_cell.length_c   1.000
_cell.angle_alpha   90.00
_cell.angle_beta   90.00
_cell.angle_gamma   90.00
#
_symmetry.space_group_name_H-M   'P 1'
#
loop_
_entity.id
_entity.type
_entity.pdbx_description
1 polymer ?
#
loop_
_entity_poly.entity_id
_entity_poly.type
_entity_poly.pdbx_seq_one_letter_code
_entity_poly.pdbx_strand_id
1 'polypeptide(L)'
;HFFNVITSLRPALKLDPVTGIPIFDIGIGEIMAPEYSLEQIFTYLEKADKPCVVAIDEFQQIAKYPERNLEAILRTYIQTCTNATFIFSGSQRQMMRNIFFSPSRPFYQSVSLISLGAIELNTYRDFIVEKMEEGDRKIDNELVERVYRLFEGHTWYVQNFFNRLYSAMEKGEECTLQMVEDYVRVTVNSYEPMFEAIVGLLSARQKELIVAIAKEGKAKGVTSASFVRKHGLMSASTVQSALRQLLDKEFVTKEGDAYIVYDRFFGLWLSEKFGTGYTV
;
A
#
# COMPACT_ATOMS: atom_id res chain seq x y z
N HIS A 1 33.62 -16.50 -5.58
CA HIS A 1 34.00 -15.09 -5.35
C HIS A 1 33.04 -14.34 -4.42
N PHE A 2 31.71 -14.47 -4.55
CA PHE A 2 30.71 -13.85 -3.66
C PHE A 2 30.99 -14.03 -2.15
N PHE A 3 31.10 -15.27 -1.67
CA PHE A 3 31.37 -15.59 -0.26
C PHE A 3 32.75 -15.14 0.25
N ASN A 4 33.70 -14.84 -0.65
CA ASN A 4 35.02 -14.33 -0.24
C ASN A 4 35.00 -12.82 0.01
N VAL A 5 34.02 -12.09 -0.55
CA VAL A 5 33.87 -10.64 -0.40
C VAL A 5 32.88 -10.31 0.71
N ILE A 6 31.80 -11.11 0.84
CA ILE A 6 30.81 -10.93 1.90
C ILE A 6 31.03 -11.98 2.99
N THR A 7 31.97 -11.70 3.89
CA THR A 7 32.30 -12.61 5.01
C THR A 7 31.21 -12.64 6.11
N SER A 8 30.26 -11.71 6.05
CA SER A 8 29.12 -11.58 6.95
C SER A 8 27.92 -12.47 6.58
N LEU A 9 27.83 -12.91 5.32
CA LEU A 9 26.81 -13.85 4.86
C LEU A 9 27.31 -15.28 5.05
N ARG A 10 26.59 -16.08 5.86
CA ARG A 10 26.88 -17.50 6.01
C ARG A 10 25.84 -18.32 5.25
N PRO A 11 26.27 -19.37 4.52
CA PRO A 11 25.32 -20.35 4.00
C PRO A 11 24.53 -20.92 5.18
N ALA A 12 23.20 -20.82 5.12
CA ALA A 12 22.29 -21.37 6.10
C ALA A 12 21.40 -22.41 5.42
N LEU A 13 21.38 -23.62 5.95
CA LEU A 13 20.42 -24.61 5.53
C LEU A 13 19.17 -24.44 6.40
N LYS A 14 18.05 -24.04 5.79
CA LYS A 14 16.74 -24.03 6.44
C LYS A 14 15.94 -25.21 5.93
N LEU A 15 15.19 -25.87 6.81
CA LEU A 15 14.23 -26.88 6.38
C LEU A 15 12.93 -26.18 6.03
N ASP A 16 12.39 -26.46 4.85
CA ASP A 16 11.03 -26.07 4.49
C ASP A 16 10.07 -26.62 5.55
N PRO A 17 9.29 -25.77 6.23
CA PRO A 17 8.43 -26.20 7.33
C PRO A 17 7.23 -27.06 6.87
N VAL A 18 6.95 -27.12 5.57
CA VAL A 18 5.86 -27.90 4.98
C VAL A 18 6.39 -29.17 4.31
N THR A 19 7.50 -29.07 3.57
CA THR A 19 8.02 -30.18 2.77
C THR A 19 9.18 -30.93 3.42
N GLY A 20 9.82 -30.35 4.44
CA GLY A 20 11.00 -30.92 5.10
C GLY A 20 12.26 -30.91 4.23
N ILE A 21 12.20 -30.29 3.04
CA ILE A 21 13.33 -30.24 2.11
C ILE A 21 14.33 -29.18 2.61
N PRO A 22 15.64 -29.49 2.62
CA PRO A 22 16.66 -28.49 2.88
C PRO A 22 16.67 -27.42 1.78
N ILE A 23 16.24 -26.21 2.13
CA ILE A 23 16.36 -24.99 1.33
C ILE A 23 17.71 -24.35 1.66
N PHE A 24 18.49 -24.10 0.62
CA PHE A 24 19.69 -23.29 0.72
C PHE A 24 19.27 -21.83 0.87
N ASP A 25 19.53 -21.26 2.05
CA ASP A 25 19.30 -19.86 2.35
C ASP A 25 20.65 -19.17 2.61
N ILE A 26 20.74 -17.88 2.30
CA ILE A 26 21.92 -17.08 2.61
C ILE A 26 21.51 -16.13 3.72
N GLY A 27 21.74 -16.57 4.97
CA GLY A 27 21.46 -15.78 6.16
C GLY A 27 22.61 -14.83 6.48
N ILE A 28 22.29 -13.66 7.03
CA ILE A 28 23.29 -12.81 7.68
C ILE A 28 23.63 -13.49 9.02
N GLY A 29 24.93 -13.72 9.29
CA GLY A 29 25.38 -14.20 10.60
C GLY A 29 25.15 -13.15 11.71
N GLU A 30 25.72 -13.35 12.91
CA GLU A 30 25.73 -12.27 13.91
C GLU A 30 26.41 -11.02 13.32
N ILE A 31 25.61 -9.98 13.08
CA ILE A 31 26.07 -8.68 12.59
C ILE A 31 26.78 -8.00 13.76
N MET A 32 28.05 -8.33 13.98
CA MET A 32 28.86 -7.67 15.00
C MET A 32 29.15 -6.20 14.65
N ALA A 33 29.06 -5.81 13.36
CA ALA A 33 29.19 -4.43 12.91
C ALA A 33 28.49 -4.18 11.54
N PRO A 34 27.34 -3.48 11.49
CA PRO A 34 26.55 -3.25 10.28
C PRO A 34 27.30 -2.51 9.17
N GLU A 35 28.19 -1.57 9.53
CA GLU A 35 28.95 -0.74 8.58
C GLU A 35 29.89 -1.58 7.71
N TYR A 36 30.55 -2.59 8.30
CA TYR A 36 31.42 -3.53 7.59
C TYR A 36 30.63 -4.42 6.63
N SER A 37 29.35 -4.70 6.91
CA SER A 37 28.51 -5.48 6.01
C SER A 37 28.08 -4.68 4.76
N LEU A 38 27.84 -3.38 4.90
CA LEU A 38 27.52 -2.51 3.76
C LEU A 38 28.73 -2.33 2.85
N GLU A 39 29.91 -2.04 3.39
CA GLU A 39 31.13 -1.90 2.59
C GLU A 39 31.40 -3.14 1.73
N GLN A 40 31.21 -4.33 2.30
CA GLN A 40 31.36 -5.61 1.59
C GLN A 40 30.36 -5.76 0.44
N ILE A 41 29.08 -5.44 0.69
CA ILE A 41 28.03 -5.51 -0.33
C ILE A 41 28.37 -4.57 -1.50
N PHE A 42 28.71 -3.32 -1.21
CA PHE A 42 29.02 -2.34 -2.26
C PHE A 42 30.33 -2.65 -2.98
N THR A 43 31.35 -3.15 -2.28
CA THR A 43 32.59 -3.64 -2.92
C THR A 43 32.31 -4.81 -3.86
N TYR A 44 31.41 -5.71 -3.48
CA TYR A 44 30.99 -6.81 -4.33
C TYR A 44 30.26 -6.31 -5.58
N LEU A 45 29.31 -5.39 -5.43
CA LEU A 45 28.57 -4.81 -6.56
C LEU A 45 29.51 -4.10 -7.53
N GLU A 46 30.47 -3.33 -7.02
CA GLU A 46 31.44 -2.59 -7.84
C GLU A 46 32.36 -3.54 -8.63
N LYS A 47 32.78 -4.66 -8.02
CA LYS A 47 33.69 -5.63 -8.63
C LYS A 47 32.99 -6.73 -9.44
N ALA A 48 31.66 -6.70 -9.55
CA ALA A 48 30.92 -7.70 -10.31
C ALA A 48 31.30 -7.64 -11.80
N ASP A 49 31.44 -8.80 -12.44
CA ASP A 49 31.84 -8.90 -13.86
C ASP A 49 30.83 -8.24 -14.83
N LYS A 50 29.59 -8.00 -14.37
CA LYS A 50 28.52 -7.35 -15.14
C LYS A 50 27.86 -6.25 -14.31
N PRO A 51 27.32 -5.19 -14.95
CA PRO A 51 26.51 -4.20 -14.27
C PRO A 51 25.33 -4.83 -13.53
N CYS A 52 25.14 -4.41 -12.28
CA CYS A 52 24.11 -4.95 -11.39
C CYS A 52 22.85 -4.06 -11.39
N VAL A 53 21.68 -4.65 -11.18
CA VAL A 53 20.44 -3.92 -10.88
C VAL A 53 20.02 -4.29 -9.47
N VAL A 54 19.89 -3.30 -8.59
CA VAL A 54 19.53 -3.48 -7.19
C VAL A 54 18.21 -2.79 -6.93
N ALA A 55 17.16 -3.57 -6.69
CA ALA A 55 15.85 -3.06 -6.28
C ALA A 55 15.70 -3.17 -4.76
N ILE A 56 15.42 -2.05 -4.11
CA ILE A 56 15.14 -1.99 -2.68
C ILE A 56 13.68 -1.61 -2.51
N ASP A 57 12.90 -2.58 -2.06
CA ASP A 57 11.50 -2.37 -1.75
C ASP A 57 11.31 -1.77 -0.36
N GLU A 58 10.23 -1.02 -0.19
CA GLU A 58 9.90 -0.34 1.06
C GLU A 58 11.06 0.54 1.59
N PHE A 59 11.75 1.25 0.69
CA PHE A 59 12.95 2.03 1.01
C PHE A 59 12.69 3.09 2.08
N GLN A 60 11.46 3.60 2.20
CA GLN A 60 11.10 4.57 3.23
C GLN A 60 11.34 4.06 4.66
N GLN A 61 11.40 2.74 4.89
CA GLN A 61 11.60 2.18 6.23
C GLN A 61 12.97 2.57 6.80
N ILE A 62 13.96 2.91 5.98
CA ILE A 62 15.29 3.36 6.45
C ILE A 62 15.20 4.59 7.37
N ALA A 63 14.20 5.44 7.16
CA ALA A 63 14.00 6.65 7.96
C ALA A 63 13.38 6.38 9.35
N LYS A 64 12.97 5.14 9.63
CA LYS A 64 12.48 4.70 10.94
C LYS A 64 13.58 4.06 11.81
N TYR A 65 14.76 3.81 11.26
CA TYR A 65 15.87 3.26 12.01
C TYR A 65 16.37 4.26 13.06
N PRO A 66 16.73 3.79 14.27
CA PRO A 66 17.23 4.66 15.34
C PRO A 66 18.57 5.32 14.99
N GLU A 67 19.35 4.71 14.09
CA GLU A 67 20.61 5.24 13.59
C GLU A 67 20.39 6.46 12.69
N ARG A 68 20.56 7.66 13.27
CA ARG A 68 20.33 8.95 12.58
C ARG A 68 21.16 9.18 11.31
N ASN A 69 22.23 8.43 11.10
CA ASN A 69 23.17 8.64 9.99
C ASN A 69 23.01 7.63 8.85
N LEU A 70 22.11 6.65 8.95
CA LEU A 70 21.99 5.56 7.97
C LEU A 70 21.69 6.07 6.55
N GLU A 71 20.80 7.06 6.42
CA GLU A 71 20.50 7.68 5.12
C GLU A 71 21.76 8.27 4.46
N ALA A 72 22.61 8.96 5.23
CA ALA A 72 23.83 9.58 4.71
C ALA A 72 24.90 8.55 4.34
N ILE A 73 25.04 7.49 5.13
CA ILE A 73 25.96 6.38 4.87
C ILE A 73 25.56 5.67 3.58
N LEU A 74 24.28 5.25 3.48
CA LEU A 74 23.76 4.59 2.28
C LEU A 74 23.92 5.49 1.04
N ARG A 75 23.61 6.78 1.16
CA ARG A 75 23.79 7.74 0.06
C ARG A 75 25.21 7.74 -0.47
N THR A 76 26.20 7.71 0.43
CA THR A 76 27.63 7.73 0.08
C THR A 76 27.98 6.49 -0.72
N TYR A 77 27.64 5.30 -0.23
CA TYR A 77 27.92 4.04 -0.92
C TYR A 77 27.22 3.91 -2.28
N ILE A 78 25.96 4.36 -2.37
CA ILE A 78 25.20 4.33 -3.62
C ILE A 78 25.79 5.30 -4.66
N GLN A 79 26.30 6.45 -4.22
CA GLN A 79 26.93 7.42 -5.12
C GLN A 79 28.25 6.92 -5.72
N THR A 80 29.03 6.17 -4.95
CA THR A 80 30.34 5.68 -5.36
C THR A 80 30.28 4.37 -6.14
N CYS A 81 29.17 3.64 -6.07
CA CYS A 81 28.96 2.40 -6.80
C CYS A 81 28.53 2.69 -8.24
N THR A 82 29.47 2.62 -9.18
CA THR A 82 29.25 2.93 -10.60
C THR A 82 28.80 1.73 -11.42
N ASN A 83 29.07 0.52 -10.93
CA ASN A 83 28.70 -0.73 -11.60
C ASN A 83 27.30 -1.23 -11.21
N ALA A 84 26.45 -0.40 -10.59
CA ALA A 84 25.09 -0.76 -10.21
C ALA A 84 24.07 0.35 -10.49
N THR A 85 22.87 -0.05 -10.92
CA THR A 85 21.68 0.81 -11.00
C THR A 85 20.75 0.47 -9.85
N PHE A 86 20.33 1.50 -9.10
CA PHE A 86 19.45 1.34 -7.94
C PHE A 86 18.01 1.75 -8.26
N ILE A 87 17.07 0.90 -7.90
CA ILE A 87 15.63 1.15 -7.97
C ILE A 87 15.10 1.16 -6.55
N PHE A 88 14.42 2.23 -6.16
CA PHE A 88 13.81 2.35 -4.83
C PHE A 88 12.30 2.37 -4.99
N SER A 89 11.60 1.44 -4.35
CA SER A 89 10.14 1.43 -4.27
C SER A 89 9.66 1.66 -2.84
N GLY A 90 8.41 2.07 -2.70
CA GLY A 90 7.81 2.37 -1.41
C GLY A 90 6.35 2.76 -1.50
N SER A 91 5.52 2.10 -0.69
CA SER A 91 4.08 2.39 -0.58
C SER A 91 3.79 3.78 0.01
N GLN A 92 4.62 4.27 0.94
CA GLN A 92 4.42 5.58 1.58
C GLN A 92 4.97 6.72 0.72
N ARG A 93 4.18 7.11 -0.30
CA ARG A 93 4.52 8.17 -1.27
C ARG A 93 5.06 9.45 -0.62
N GLN A 94 4.47 9.89 0.50
CA GLN A 94 4.90 11.12 1.19
C GLN A 94 6.29 10.97 1.82
N MET A 95 6.59 9.82 2.42
CA MET A 95 7.90 9.55 3.02
C MET A 95 8.98 9.41 1.95
N MET A 96 8.69 8.70 0.86
CA MET A 96 9.56 8.63 -0.32
C MET A 96 9.84 10.03 -0.91
N ARG A 97 8.80 10.85 -1.08
CA ARG A 97 8.97 12.25 -1.54
C ARG A 97 9.86 13.04 -0.59
N ASN A 98 9.68 12.88 0.72
CA ASN A 98 10.49 13.57 1.71
C ASN A 98 11.97 13.16 1.59
N ILE A 99 12.28 11.87 1.44
CA ILE A 99 13.66 11.37 1.33
C ILE A 99 14.38 11.92 0.09
N PHE A 100 13.71 11.94 -1.07
CA PHE A 100 14.36 12.26 -2.35
C PHE A 100 14.19 13.70 -2.83
N PHE A 101 13.19 14.44 -2.33
CA PHE A 101 12.85 15.78 -2.83
C PHE A 101 12.86 16.89 -1.75
N SER A 102 13.23 16.57 -0.51
CA SER A 102 13.47 17.60 0.52
C SER A 102 14.95 18.02 0.52
N PRO A 103 15.26 19.32 0.39
CA PRO A 103 16.64 19.83 0.40
C PRO A 103 17.46 19.50 1.67
N SER A 104 16.77 19.20 2.78
CA SER A 104 17.40 18.85 4.06
C SER A 104 17.80 17.38 4.19
N ARG A 105 17.52 16.54 3.19
CA ARG A 105 17.75 15.09 3.25
C ARG A 105 18.96 14.66 2.38
N PRO A 106 19.74 13.63 2.80
CA PRO A 106 20.93 13.19 2.05
C PRO A 106 20.65 12.74 0.61
N PHE A 107 19.48 12.15 0.35
CA PHE A 107 19.09 11.65 -0.97
C PHE A 107 18.45 12.72 -1.86
N TYR A 108 18.49 14.01 -1.49
CA TYR A 108 17.92 15.08 -2.29
C TYR A 108 18.43 15.05 -3.75
N GLN A 109 17.50 15.02 -4.70
CA GLN A 109 17.75 15.00 -6.16
C GLN A 109 18.66 13.85 -6.64
N SER A 110 18.74 12.76 -5.88
CA SER A 110 19.59 11.60 -6.24
C SER A 110 18.93 10.58 -7.16
N VAL A 111 17.64 10.75 -7.51
CA VAL A 111 16.85 9.77 -8.29
C VAL A 111 15.97 10.44 -9.33
N SER A 112 15.57 9.66 -10.34
CA SER A 112 14.46 9.98 -11.24
C SER A 112 13.17 9.35 -10.72
N LEU A 113 12.09 10.12 -10.63
CA LEU A 113 10.81 9.63 -10.12
C LEU A 113 9.98 8.99 -11.23
N ILE A 114 9.61 7.72 -11.03
CA ILE A 114 8.54 7.06 -11.79
C ILE A 114 7.31 7.01 -10.89
N SER A 115 6.25 7.72 -11.29
CA SER A 115 4.98 7.72 -10.56
C SER A 115 4.05 6.66 -11.14
N LEU A 116 3.72 5.64 -10.35
CA LEU A 116 2.73 4.65 -10.71
C LEU A 116 1.33 5.11 -10.32
N GLY A 117 0.48 5.32 -11.34
CA GLY A 117 -0.95 5.57 -11.20
C GLY A 117 -1.74 4.25 -11.13
N ALA A 118 -3.07 4.37 -11.04
CA ALA A 118 -3.95 3.23 -11.28
C ALA A 118 -3.79 2.74 -12.73
N ILE A 119 -3.96 1.44 -12.94
CA ILE A 119 -4.03 0.88 -14.30
C ILE A 119 -5.29 1.42 -14.97
N GLU A 120 -5.18 1.90 -16.20
CA GLU A 120 -6.29 2.49 -16.94
C GLU A 120 -7.53 1.58 -16.99
N LEU A 121 -8.72 2.19 -16.92
CA LEU A 121 -10.01 1.50 -16.89
C LEU A 121 -10.17 0.52 -18.07
N ASN A 122 -9.80 0.93 -19.28
CA ASN A 122 -9.95 0.08 -20.48
C ASN A 122 -9.08 -1.17 -20.38
N THR A 123 -7.83 -1.04 -19.92
CA THR A 123 -6.94 -2.18 -19.69
C THR A 123 -7.53 -3.15 -18.68
N TYR A 124 -8.12 -2.64 -17.59
CA TYR A 124 -8.78 -3.47 -16.60
C TYR A 124 -10.04 -4.14 -17.14
N ARG A 125 -10.86 -3.40 -17.88
CA ARG A 125 -12.08 -3.89 -18.52
C ARG A 125 -11.77 -5.06 -19.44
N ASP A 126 -10.83 -4.89 -20.36
CA ASP A 126 -10.44 -5.91 -21.32
C ASP A 126 -9.97 -7.17 -20.60
N PHE A 127 -9.10 -7.02 -19.58
CA PHE A 127 -8.64 -8.13 -18.76
C PHE A 127 -9.78 -8.88 -18.03
N ILE A 128 -10.73 -8.16 -17.43
CA ILE A 128 -11.82 -8.79 -16.68
C ILE A 128 -12.79 -9.50 -17.61
N VAL A 129 -13.16 -8.88 -18.74
CA VAL A 129 -14.05 -9.48 -19.74
C VAL A 129 -13.42 -10.73 -20.34
N GLU A 130 -12.15 -10.65 -20.75
CA GLU A 130 -11.39 -11.81 -21.28
C GLU A 130 -11.39 -12.98 -20.27
N LYS A 131 -11.12 -12.71 -19.00
CA LYS A 131 -11.09 -13.75 -17.96
C LYS A 131 -12.47 -14.35 -17.66
N MET A 132 -13.53 -13.56 -17.74
CA MET A 132 -14.90 -14.08 -17.62
C MET A 132 -15.23 -14.99 -18.80
N GLU A 133 -14.92 -14.57 -20.03
CA GLU A 133 -15.18 -15.34 -21.25
C GLU A 133 -14.41 -16.66 -21.31
N GLU A 134 -13.13 -16.68 -20.90
CA GLU A 134 -12.34 -17.92 -20.74
C GLU A 134 -13.03 -18.93 -19.80
N GLY A 135 -13.75 -18.42 -18.82
CA GLY A 135 -14.54 -19.18 -17.85
C GLY A 135 -15.94 -19.54 -18.33
N ASP A 136 -16.32 -19.20 -19.57
CA ASP A 136 -17.70 -19.26 -20.08
C ASP A 136 -18.68 -18.49 -19.19
N ARG A 137 -18.28 -17.31 -18.73
CA ARG A 137 -19.10 -16.35 -17.97
C ARG A 137 -19.17 -15.04 -18.74
N LYS A 138 -20.20 -14.23 -18.49
CA LYS A 138 -20.35 -12.92 -19.14
C LYS A 138 -20.45 -11.81 -18.11
N ILE A 139 -19.90 -10.65 -18.43
CA ILE A 139 -20.06 -9.43 -17.65
C ILE A 139 -20.11 -8.23 -18.59
N ASP A 140 -21.05 -7.33 -18.34
CA ASP A 140 -21.14 -6.08 -19.08
C ASP A 140 -20.03 -5.09 -18.69
N ASN A 141 -19.52 -4.37 -19.69
CA ASN A 141 -18.50 -3.34 -19.52
C ASN A 141 -18.90 -2.24 -18.50
N GLU A 142 -20.19 -1.93 -18.40
CA GLU A 142 -20.72 -0.97 -17.42
C GLU A 142 -20.52 -1.48 -15.98
N LEU A 143 -20.76 -2.77 -15.73
CA LEU A 143 -20.57 -3.37 -14.41
C LEU A 143 -19.09 -3.36 -14.01
N VAL A 144 -18.19 -3.61 -14.98
CA VAL A 144 -16.75 -3.51 -14.73
C VAL A 144 -16.35 -2.08 -14.38
N GLU A 145 -16.89 -1.10 -15.09
CA GLU A 145 -16.64 0.32 -14.85
C GLU A 145 -17.15 0.79 -13.47
N ARG A 146 -18.34 0.34 -13.06
CA ARG A 146 -18.90 0.66 -11.73
C ARG A 146 -17.97 0.24 -10.60
N VAL A 147 -17.56 -1.04 -10.61
CA VAL A 147 -16.65 -1.60 -9.61
C VAL A 147 -15.29 -0.89 -9.66
N TYR A 148 -14.76 -0.65 -10.86
CA TYR A 148 -13.50 0.08 -11.02
C TYR A 148 -13.57 1.47 -10.41
N ARG A 149 -14.65 2.23 -10.66
CA ARG A 149 -14.86 3.57 -10.10
C ARG A 149 -15.06 3.54 -8.59
N LEU A 150 -15.79 2.55 -8.07
CA LEU A 150 -16.00 2.36 -6.63
C LEU A 150 -14.67 2.23 -5.88
N PHE A 151 -13.71 1.49 -6.46
CA PHE A 151 -12.39 1.28 -5.87
C PHE A 151 -11.30 2.20 -6.45
N GLU A 152 -11.69 3.20 -7.24
CA GLU A 152 -10.80 4.17 -7.90
C GLU A 152 -9.61 3.51 -8.65
N GLY A 153 -9.85 2.34 -9.25
CA GLY A 153 -8.85 1.59 -10.01
C GLY A 153 -7.71 0.99 -9.17
N HIS A 154 -7.84 0.98 -7.85
CA HIS A 154 -6.82 0.41 -6.99
C HIS A 154 -6.76 -1.11 -7.17
N THR A 155 -5.68 -1.57 -7.81
CA THR A 155 -5.50 -2.92 -8.36
C THR A 155 -5.95 -4.03 -7.43
N TRP A 156 -5.53 -3.97 -6.17
CA TRP A 156 -5.84 -5.00 -5.18
C TRP A 156 -7.33 -5.14 -4.91
N TYR A 157 -8.07 -4.04 -4.74
CA TYR A 157 -9.51 -4.08 -4.45
C TYR A 157 -10.32 -4.57 -5.66
N VAL A 158 -9.98 -4.05 -6.85
CA VAL A 158 -10.63 -4.45 -8.11
C VAL A 158 -10.43 -5.94 -8.37
N GLN A 159 -9.19 -6.44 -8.29
CA GLN A 159 -8.89 -7.85 -8.50
C GLN A 159 -9.49 -8.74 -7.42
N ASN A 160 -9.43 -8.34 -6.14
CA ASN A 160 -10.01 -9.11 -5.05
C ASN A 160 -11.52 -9.30 -5.24
N PHE A 161 -12.22 -8.23 -5.60
CA PHE A 161 -13.64 -8.27 -5.89
C PHE A 161 -13.96 -9.20 -7.07
N PHE A 162 -13.34 -8.97 -8.24
CA PHE A 162 -13.65 -9.76 -9.44
C PHE A 162 -13.25 -11.23 -9.31
N ASN A 163 -12.17 -11.53 -8.58
CA ASN A 163 -11.79 -12.91 -8.30
C ASN A 163 -12.85 -13.64 -7.45
N ARG A 164 -13.40 -12.97 -6.42
CA ARG A 164 -14.48 -13.52 -5.61
C ARG A 164 -15.77 -13.69 -6.42
N LEU A 165 -16.15 -12.68 -7.19
CA LEU A 165 -17.32 -12.72 -8.06
C LEU A 165 -17.21 -13.85 -9.09
N TYR A 166 -16.08 -13.95 -9.79
CA TYR A 166 -15.82 -15.02 -10.75
C TYR A 166 -15.94 -16.41 -10.12
N SER A 167 -15.39 -16.60 -8.91
CA SER A 167 -15.41 -17.88 -8.19
C SER A 167 -16.81 -18.30 -7.76
N ALA A 168 -17.69 -17.33 -7.56
CA ALA A 168 -19.07 -17.56 -7.17
C ALA A 168 -20.01 -17.80 -8.34
N MET A 169 -19.67 -17.27 -9.51
CA MET A 169 -20.48 -17.42 -10.71
C MET A 169 -20.40 -18.83 -11.27
N GLU A 170 -21.54 -19.36 -11.69
CA GLU A 170 -21.62 -20.63 -12.39
C GLU A 170 -21.19 -20.47 -13.86
N LYS A 171 -20.82 -21.59 -14.48
CA LYS A 171 -20.52 -21.63 -15.90
C LYS A 171 -21.80 -21.35 -16.72
N GLY A 172 -21.71 -20.45 -17.69
CA GLY A 172 -22.82 -19.98 -18.51
C GLY A 172 -23.61 -18.82 -17.90
N GLU A 173 -23.26 -18.38 -16.69
CA GLU A 173 -23.94 -17.30 -15.99
C GLU A 173 -23.52 -15.92 -16.51
N GLU A 174 -24.48 -15.00 -16.54
CA GLU A 174 -24.28 -13.60 -16.87
C GLU A 174 -24.34 -12.74 -15.61
N CYS A 175 -23.30 -11.94 -15.39
CA CYS A 175 -23.20 -11.07 -14.24
C CYS A 175 -24.26 -9.97 -14.30
N THR A 176 -25.02 -9.81 -13.22
CA THR A 176 -26.04 -8.77 -13.08
C THR A 176 -25.60 -7.69 -12.10
N LEU A 177 -26.23 -6.51 -12.17
CA LEU A 177 -26.01 -5.45 -11.18
C LEU A 177 -26.27 -5.91 -9.75
N GLN A 178 -27.33 -6.69 -9.52
CA GLN A 178 -27.67 -7.21 -8.19
C GLN A 178 -26.55 -8.10 -7.65
N MET A 179 -25.97 -8.98 -8.48
CA MET A 179 -24.82 -9.80 -8.09
C MET A 179 -23.63 -8.92 -7.71
N VAL A 180 -23.34 -7.86 -8.47
CA VAL A 180 -22.26 -6.94 -8.15
C VAL A 180 -22.48 -6.30 -6.77
N GLU A 181 -23.66 -5.72 -6.53
CA GLU A 181 -24.00 -5.08 -5.25
C GLU A 181 -23.90 -6.06 -4.07
N ASP A 182 -24.41 -7.28 -4.24
CA ASP A 182 -24.39 -8.31 -3.20
C ASP A 182 -22.96 -8.80 -2.93
N TYR A 183 -22.15 -8.97 -3.98
CA TYR A 183 -20.74 -9.35 -3.81
C TYR A 183 -19.90 -8.23 -3.20
N VAL A 184 -20.24 -6.95 -3.42
CA VAL A 184 -19.54 -5.86 -2.74
C VAL A 184 -19.81 -5.97 -1.24
N ARG A 185 -21.09 -6.13 -0.85
CA ARG A 185 -21.48 -6.33 0.56
C ARG A 185 -20.82 -7.57 1.17
N VAL A 186 -20.87 -8.72 0.50
CA VAL A 186 -20.23 -9.96 0.98
C VAL A 186 -18.72 -9.77 1.14
N THR A 187 -18.07 -9.14 0.16
CA THR A 187 -16.62 -8.90 0.21
C THR A 187 -16.27 -8.00 1.40
N VAL A 188 -16.96 -6.87 1.55
CA VAL A 188 -16.74 -5.91 2.63
C VAL A 188 -17.03 -6.54 4.00
N ASN A 189 -18.16 -7.25 4.15
CA ASN A 189 -18.56 -7.89 5.40
C ASN A 189 -17.62 -9.04 5.80
N SER A 190 -16.90 -9.66 4.86
CA SER A 190 -15.88 -10.66 5.20
C SER A 190 -14.72 -10.09 6.04
N TYR A 191 -14.53 -8.77 6.05
CA TYR A 191 -13.55 -8.06 6.88
C TYR A 191 -14.17 -7.46 8.15
N GLU A 192 -15.46 -7.63 8.41
CA GLU A 192 -16.16 -7.00 9.53
C GLU A 192 -15.49 -7.25 10.90
N PRO A 193 -15.09 -8.48 11.29
CA PRO A 193 -14.42 -8.69 12.57
C PRO A 193 -13.14 -7.87 12.75
N MET A 194 -12.37 -7.70 11.66
CA MET A 194 -11.17 -6.88 11.64
C MET A 194 -11.52 -5.39 11.78
N PHE A 195 -12.55 -4.93 11.06
CA PHE A 195 -13.01 -3.54 11.13
C PHE A 195 -13.59 -3.19 12.49
N GLU A 196 -14.33 -4.09 13.13
CA GLU A 196 -14.82 -3.93 14.50
C GLU A 196 -13.67 -3.82 15.50
N ALA A 197 -12.64 -4.65 15.37
CA ALA A 197 -11.44 -4.55 16.21
C ALA A 197 -10.72 -3.20 16.03
N ILE A 198 -10.56 -2.74 14.78
CA ILE A 198 -9.98 -1.42 14.47
C ILE A 198 -10.80 -0.31 15.12
N VAL A 199 -12.13 -0.31 14.93
CA VAL A 199 -13.03 0.65 15.55
C VAL A 199 -12.92 0.58 17.07
N GLY A 200 -12.84 -0.61 17.67
CA GLY A 200 -12.64 -0.80 19.11
C GLY A 200 -11.46 -0.01 19.69
N LEU A 201 -10.37 0.14 18.93
CA LEU A 201 -9.15 0.86 19.32
C LEU A 201 -9.23 2.39 19.15
N LEU A 202 -10.26 2.90 18.48
CA LEU A 202 -10.43 4.33 18.24
C LEU A 202 -11.15 5.01 19.41
N SER A 203 -10.70 6.21 19.79
CA SER A 203 -11.43 7.06 20.73
C SER A 203 -12.76 7.54 20.11
N ALA A 204 -13.72 7.95 20.93
CA ALA A 204 -15.02 8.45 20.43
C ALA A 204 -14.87 9.56 19.37
N ARG A 205 -13.95 10.51 19.58
CA ARG A 205 -13.69 11.61 18.65
C ARG A 205 -13.02 11.15 17.35
N GLN A 206 -12.16 10.13 17.42
CA GLN A 206 -11.57 9.52 16.22
C GLN A 206 -12.64 8.78 15.40
N LYS A 207 -13.53 8.04 16.06
CA LYS A 207 -14.67 7.34 15.43
C LYS A 207 -15.60 8.31 14.72
N GLU A 208 -16.04 9.36 15.41
CA GLU A 208 -16.92 10.39 14.83
C GLU A 208 -16.31 10.99 13.55
N LEU A 209 -15.02 11.33 13.59
CA LEU A 209 -14.33 11.93 12.45
C LEU A 209 -14.12 10.95 11.28
N ILE A 210 -13.67 9.72 11.53
CA ILE A 210 -13.42 8.77 10.45
C ILE A 210 -14.72 8.35 9.75
N VAL A 211 -15.83 8.24 10.50
CA VAL A 211 -17.15 8.01 9.92
C VAL A 211 -17.60 9.19 9.08
N ALA A 212 -17.39 10.43 9.55
CA ALA A 212 -17.69 11.63 8.77
C ALA A 212 -16.89 11.68 7.45
N ILE A 213 -15.61 11.31 7.50
CA ILE A 213 -14.75 11.24 6.30
C ILE A 213 -15.24 10.13 5.36
N ALA A 214 -15.57 8.95 5.88
CA ALA A 214 -16.09 7.83 5.09
C ALA A 214 -17.38 8.20 4.35
N LYS A 215 -18.31 8.91 5.00
CA LYS A 215 -19.58 9.36 4.40
C LYS A 215 -19.40 10.32 3.22
N GLU A 216 -18.37 11.14 3.24
CA GLU A 216 -18.10 12.09 2.15
C GLU A 216 -17.31 11.43 0.99
N GLY A 217 -16.69 10.27 1.24
CA GLY A 217 -15.75 9.61 0.33
C GLY A 217 -14.44 10.39 0.20
N LYS A 218 -14.51 11.65 -0.27
CA LYS A 218 -13.41 12.61 -0.39
C LYS A 218 -13.70 13.88 0.41
N ALA A 219 -13.39 13.84 1.70
CA ALA A 219 -13.73 14.89 2.65
C ALA A 219 -12.80 16.11 2.54
N LYS A 220 -13.34 17.25 2.09
CA LYS A 220 -12.61 18.53 2.00
C LYS A 220 -12.94 19.45 3.16
N GLY A 221 -11.98 20.28 3.56
CA GLY A 221 -12.20 21.29 4.59
C GLY A 221 -12.69 20.72 5.91
N VAL A 222 -12.14 19.60 6.37
CA VAL A 222 -12.61 18.84 7.55
C VAL A 222 -12.65 19.65 8.85
N THR A 223 -11.83 20.70 8.97
CA THR A 223 -11.83 21.62 10.12
C THR A 223 -12.74 22.85 9.93
N SER A 224 -13.43 22.97 8.80
CA SER A 224 -14.34 24.09 8.54
C SER A 224 -15.59 24.03 9.41
N ALA A 225 -16.16 25.19 9.74
CA ALA A 225 -17.40 25.26 10.51
C ALA A 225 -18.57 24.52 9.83
N SER A 226 -18.62 24.54 8.49
CA SER A 226 -19.62 23.83 7.71
C SER A 226 -19.49 22.31 7.86
N PHE A 227 -18.28 21.76 7.75
CA PHE A 227 -18.02 20.33 7.92
C PHE A 227 -18.33 19.86 9.35
N VAL A 228 -17.81 20.61 10.35
CA VAL A 228 -18.04 20.34 11.78
C VAL A 228 -19.53 20.30 12.09
N ARG A 229 -20.30 21.28 11.59
CA ARG A 229 -21.75 21.34 11.80
C ARG A 229 -22.50 20.23 11.06
N LYS A 230 -22.14 19.97 9.79
CA LYS A 230 -22.79 18.94 8.94
C LYS A 230 -22.74 17.55 9.58
N HIS A 231 -21.62 17.21 10.21
CA HIS A 231 -21.39 15.89 10.81
C HIS A 231 -21.53 15.86 12.34
N GLY A 232 -21.99 16.95 12.96
CA GLY A 232 -22.21 17.01 14.41
C GLY A 232 -20.92 16.84 15.24
N LEU A 233 -19.78 17.29 14.71
CA LEU A 233 -18.49 17.15 15.38
C LEU A 233 -18.32 18.23 16.47
N MET A 234 -17.54 17.94 17.51
CA MET A 234 -17.44 18.80 18.69
C MET A 234 -16.89 20.21 18.41
N SER A 235 -15.73 20.31 17.76
CA SER A 235 -15.10 21.59 17.42
C SER A 235 -13.96 21.39 16.42
N ALA A 236 -13.56 22.45 15.72
CA ALA A 236 -12.47 22.42 14.74
C ALA A 236 -11.13 21.96 15.36
N SER A 237 -10.81 22.39 16.58
CA SER A 237 -9.57 22.00 17.28
C SER A 237 -9.57 20.51 17.64
N THR A 238 -10.72 19.98 18.07
CA THR A 238 -10.87 18.55 18.34
C THR A 238 -10.70 17.74 17.07
N VAL A 239 -11.35 18.18 15.97
CA VAL A 239 -11.22 17.53 14.67
C VAL A 239 -9.78 17.53 14.20
N GLN A 240 -9.05 18.64 14.35
CA GLN A 240 -7.64 18.72 13.96
C GLN A 240 -6.76 17.75 14.76
N SER A 241 -6.98 17.62 16.08
CA SER A 241 -6.25 16.67 16.91
C SER A 241 -6.56 15.20 16.55
N ALA A 242 -7.84 14.88 16.34
CA ALA A 242 -8.26 13.55 15.92
C ALA A 242 -7.72 13.20 14.53
N LEU A 243 -7.77 14.14 13.58
CA LEU A 243 -7.25 13.99 12.23
C LEU A 243 -5.76 13.66 12.23
N ARG A 244 -4.96 14.40 13.01
CA ARG A 244 -3.53 14.14 13.14
C ARG A 244 -3.27 12.72 13.62
N GLN A 245 -3.97 12.27 14.66
CA GLN A 245 -3.82 10.91 15.18
C GLN A 245 -4.27 9.83 14.19
N LEU A 246 -5.32 10.08 13.39
CA LEU A 246 -5.78 9.16 12.35
C LEU A 246 -4.79 9.07 11.17
N LEU A 247 -4.15 10.19 10.81
CA LEU A 247 -3.06 10.23 9.82
C LEU A 247 -1.83 9.48 10.34
N ASP A 248 -1.44 9.71 11.59
CA ASP A 248 -0.29 9.05 12.22
C ASP A 248 -0.49 7.53 12.34
N LYS A 249 -1.74 7.08 12.53
CA LYS A 249 -2.14 5.65 12.53
C LYS A 249 -2.41 5.08 11.13
N GLU A 250 -2.26 5.87 10.07
CA GLU A 250 -2.51 5.48 8.68
C GLU A 250 -3.96 5.03 8.38
N PHE A 251 -4.93 5.36 9.23
CA PHE A 251 -6.36 5.08 8.98
C PHE A 251 -6.99 6.07 7.99
N VAL A 252 -6.46 7.29 7.95
CA VAL A 252 -6.86 8.34 7.02
C VAL A 252 -5.61 8.74 6.23
N THR A 253 -5.79 9.06 4.96
CA THR A 253 -4.74 9.67 4.14
C THR A 253 -5.27 10.94 3.47
N LYS A 254 -4.35 11.74 2.92
CA LYS A 254 -4.66 12.98 2.22
C LYS A 254 -4.35 12.85 0.73
N GLU A 255 -5.35 13.06 -0.11
CA GLU A 255 -5.22 13.12 -1.56
C GLU A 255 -5.57 14.54 -2.04
N GLY A 256 -4.55 15.31 -2.46
CA GLY A 256 -4.73 16.71 -2.83
C GLY A 256 -5.21 17.55 -1.64
N ASP A 257 -6.42 18.09 -1.74
CA ASP A 257 -7.09 18.89 -0.70
C ASP A 257 -8.13 18.09 0.10
N ALA A 258 -8.32 16.80 -0.20
CA ALA A 258 -9.28 15.93 0.43
C ALA A 258 -8.62 14.90 1.38
N TYR A 259 -9.36 14.50 2.40
CA TYR A 259 -9.04 13.37 3.28
C TYR A 259 -9.94 12.20 2.95
N ILE A 260 -9.37 11.00 2.94
CA ILE A 260 -10.07 9.75 2.65
C ILE A 260 -9.71 8.70 3.69
N VAL A 261 -10.59 7.73 3.92
CA VAL A 261 -10.21 6.51 4.64
C VAL A 261 -9.22 5.75 3.77
N TYR A 262 -8.08 5.36 4.34
CA TYR A 262 -7.01 4.73 3.58
C TYR A 262 -7.46 3.39 2.96
N ASP A 263 -8.04 2.52 3.79
CA ASP A 263 -8.62 1.26 3.32
C ASP A 263 -10.02 1.50 2.72
N ARG A 264 -10.18 1.15 1.44
CA ARG A 264 -11.44 1.41 0.71
C ARG A 264 -12.58 0.53 1.20
N PHE A 265 -12.33 -0.75 1.53
CA PHE A 265 -13.36 -1.61 2.12
C PHE A 265 -13.78 -1.11 3.51
N PHE A 266 -12.84 -0.63 4.32
CA PHE A 266 -13.15 -0.04 5.61
C PHE A 266 -13.99 1.23 5.47
N GLY A 267 -13.66 2.09 4.51
CA GLY A 267 -14.45 3.28 4.18
C GLY A 267 -15.88 2.93 3.79
N LEU A 268 -16.07 1.95 2.91
CA LEU A 268 -17.40 1.45 2.52
C LEU A 268 -18.17 0.91 3.72
N TRP A 269 -17.55 0.02 4.51
CA TRP A 269 -18.17 -0.55 5.71
C TRP A 269 -18.58 0.52 6.74
N LEU A 270 -17.74 1.52 6.99
CA LEU A 270 -18.07 2.63 7.89
C LEU A 270 -19.27 3.44 7.39
N SER A 271 -19.33 3.70 6.08
CA SER A 271 -20.41 4.47 5.44
C SER A 271 -21.74 3.70 5.44
N GLU A 272 -21.69 2.37 5.38
CA GLU A 272 -22.86 1.48 5.43
C GLU A 272 -23.34 1.29 6.87
N LYS A 273 -22.45 0.88 7.79
CA LYS A 273 -22.80 0.55 9.18
C LYS A 273 -23.22 1.77 10.00
N PHE A 274 -22.64 2.94 9.75
CA PHE A 274 -22.86 4.16 10.53
C PHE A 274 -23.42 5.33 9.71
N GLY A 275 -23.81 5.10 8.45
CA GLY A 275 -24.30 6.11 7.52
C GLY A 275 -25.55 5.71 6.74
N THR A 276 -25.73 6.27 5.54
CA THR A 276 -26.89 6.03 4.67
C THR A 276 -26.66 4.91 3.65
N GLY A 277 -25.51 4.22 3.70
CA GLY A 277 -25.06 3.29 2.66
C GLY A 277 -24.24 3.98 1.56
N TYR A 278 -23.52 3.18 0.77
CA TYR A 278 -22.88 3.57 -0.49
C TYR A 278 -23.68 3.02 -1.67
N THR A 279 -23.61 3.67 -2.82
CA THR A 279 -24.22 3.21 -4.08
C THR A 279 -23.12 2.76 -5.02
N VAL A 280 -23.28 1.58 -5.63
CA VAL A 280 -22.30 0.97 -6.55
C VAL A 280 -22.55 1.43 -7.99
#